data_AF-A0A377WE36-F1
#
_entry.id   AF-A0A377WE36-F1
#
_cell.length_a   1.000
_cell.length_b   1.000
_cell.length_c   1.000
_cell.angle_alpha   90.00
_cell.angle_beta   90.00
_cell.angle_gamma   90.00
#
_symmetry.space_group_name_H-M   'P 1'
#
loop_
_entity.id
_entity.type
_entity.pdbx_description
1 polymer ?
#
loop_
_entity_poly.entity_id
_entity_poly.type
_entity_poly.pdbx_seq_one_letter_code
_entity_poly.pdbx_strand_id
1 'polypeptide(L)' 'MQATNLSYGNQRKVEIARALATAPKLLLLDEPAAGMNPKETEDLAELIFRMRHDISSASC' A
#
# COMPACT_ATOMS: atom_id res chain seq x y z
N MET A 1 -24.53 -2.17 -3.03
CA MET A 1 -23.39 -2.62 -3.85
C MET A 1 -22.43 -3.35 -2.92
N GLN A 2 -22.48 -4.68 -2.90
CA GLN A 2 -21.60 -5.49 -2.05
C GLN A 2 -20.28 -5.71 -2.80
N ALA A 3 -19.23 -5.01 -2.39
CA ALA A 3 -17.86 -5.31 -2.79
C ALA A 3 -17.33 -6.48 -1.95
N THR A 4 -18.02 -7.61 -1.95
CA THR A 4 -17.63 -8.82 -1.23
C THR A 4 -16.82 -9.72 -2.16
N ASN A 5 -15.53 -9.40 -2.35
CA ASN A 5 -14.44 -10.33 -2.72
C ASN A 5 -13.22 -9.60 -3.31
N LEU A 6 -12.77 -8.49 -2.70
CA LEU A 6 -11.37 -8.12 -2.88
C LEU A 6 -10.54 -9.18 -2.15
N SER A 7 -9.56 -9.78 -2.84
CA SER A 7 -8.56 -10.66 -2.20
C SER A 7 -8.01 -9.96 -0.96
N TYR A 8 -7.60 -10.73 0.04
CA TYR A 8 -6.98 -10.18 1.26
C TYR A 8 -5.85 -9.19 0.90
N GLY A 9 -5.09 -9.48 -0.15
CA GLY A 9 -4.10 -8.58 -0.76
C GLY A 9 -4.67 -7.23 -1.21
N ASN A 10 -5.80 -7.24 -1.92
CA ASN A 10 -6.44 -6.02 -2.41
C ASN A 10 -7.06 -5.17 -1.29
N GLN A 11 -7.61 -5.78 -0.24
CA GLN A 11 -8.12 -5.02 0.91
C GLN A 11 -6.97 -4.28 1.61
N ARG A 12 -5.84 -4.95 1.82
CA ARG A 12 -4.62 -4.36 2.40
C ARG A 12 -4.08 -3.21 1.54
N LYS A 13 -4.05 -3.37 0.21
CA LYS A 13 -3.65 -2.30 -0.72
C LYS A 13 -4.51 -1.04 -0.56
N VAL A 14 -5.83 -1.19 -0.40
CA VAL A 14 -6.75 -0.06 -0.18
C VAL A 14 -6.50 0.63 1.16
N GLU A 15 -6.24 -0.13 2.23
CA GLU A 15 -5.92 0.44 3.54
C GLU A 15 -4.63 1.26 3.51
N ILE A 16 -3.58 0.74 2.86
CA ILE A 16 -2.29 1.42 2.68
C ILE A 16 -2.47 2.68 1.84
N ALA A 17 -3.19 2.58 0.71
CA ALA A 17 -3.49 3.73 -0.15
C ALA A 17 -4.27 4.83 0.61
N ARG A 18 -5.24 4.46 1.45
CA ARG A 18 -5.99 5.40 2.29
C ARG A 18 -5.11 6.05 3.36
N ALA A 19 -4.22 5.28 3.99
CA ALA A 19 -3.27 5.81 4.96
C ALA A 19 -2.26 6.78 4.31
N LEU A 20 -1.93 6.59 3.05
CA LEU A 20 -1.02 7.46 2.30
C LEU A 20 -1.69 8.72 1.76
N ALA A 21 -2.98 8.66 1.43
CA ALA A 21 -3.77 9.82 1.02
C ALA A 21 -3.81 10.93 2.08
N THR A 22 -3.48 10.63 3.35
CA THR A 22 -3.40 11.63 4.42
C THR A 22 -2.04 12.34 4.49
N ALA A 23 -1.13 12.08 3.54
CA ALA A 23 0.23 12.62 3.49
C ALA A 23 0.99 12.45 4.83
N PRO A 24 1.11 11.20 5.34
CA PRO A 24 1.78 10.97 6.61
C PRO A 24 3.28 11.26 6.50
N LYS A 25 3.85 11.90 7.52
CA LYS A 25 5.31 12.06 7.63
C LYS A 25 6.05 10.75 7.92
N LEU A 26 5.32 9.75 8.44
CA LEU A 26 5.84 8.43 8.77
C LEU A 26 4.72 7.40 8.58
N LEU A 27 4.98 6.38 7.75
CA LEU A 27 4.10 5.23 7.59
C LEU A 27 4.83 3.98 8.09
N LEU A 28 4.27 3.35 9.13
CA LEU A 28 4.76 2.07 9.65
C LEU A 28 3.91 0.94 9.06
N LEU A 29 4.58 -0.03 8.44
CA LEU A 29 3.97 -1.20 7.84
C LEU A 29 4.58 -2.43 8.50
N ASP A 30 3.86 -3.04 9.44
CA ASP A 30 4.27 -4.32 10.01
C ASP A 30 3.69 -5.46 9.16
N GLU A 31 4.58 -6.33 8.70
CA GLU A 31 4.31 -7.45 7.78
C GLU A 31 3.30 -7.13 6.66
N PRO A 32 3.53 -6.11 5.80
CA PRO A 32 2.54 -5.66 4.83
C PRO A 32 2.17 -6.69 3.76
N ALA A 33 3.03 -7.68 3.52
CA ALA A 33 2.84 -8.74 2.53
C ALA A 33 2.34 -10.08 3.13
N ALA A 34 2.04 -10.13 4.43
CA ALA A 34 1.56 -11.35 5.07
C ALA A 34 0.26 -11.84 4.42
N GLY A 35 0.22 -13.13 4.04
CA GLY A 35 -0.95 -13.74 3.41
C GLY A 35 -1.18 -13.35 1.94
N MET A 36 -0.22 -12.70 1.29
CA MET A 36 -0.24 -12.41 -0.15
C MET A 36 0.54 -13.45 -0.95
N ASN A 37 0.19 -13.63 -2.22
CA ASN A 37 1.01 -14.42 -3.13
C ASN A 37 2.29 -13.65 -3.54
N PRO A 38 3.31 -14.33 -4.12
CA PRO A 38 4.56 -13.67 -4.51
C PRO A 38 4.37 -12.50 -5.49
N LYS A 39 3.42 -12.63 -6.43
CA LYS A 39 3.09 -11.61 -7.42
C LYS A 39 2.48 -10.37 -6.76
N GLU A 40 1.53 -10.57 -5.86
CA GLU A 40 0.87 -9.52 -5.07
C GLU A 40 1.85 -8.79 -4.15
N THR A 41 2.83 -9.53 -3.62
CA THR A 41 3.91 -8.99 -2.78
C THR A 41 4.84 -8.07 -3.58
N GLU A 42 5.24 -8.50 -4.78
CA GLU A 42 6.01 -7.66 -5.72
C GLU A 42 5.25 -6.38 -6.08
N ASP A 43 3.98 -6.51 -6.47
CA ASP A 43 3.15 -5.35 -6.82
C ASP A 43 3.01 -4.37 -5.64
N LEU A 44 2.87 -4.89 -4.41
CA LEU A 44 2.79 -4.08 -3.20
C LEU A 44 4.12 -3.38 -2.91
N ALA A 45 5.24 -4.08 -3.06
CA ALA A 45 6.57 -3.52 -2.85
C ALA A 45 6.83 -2.38 -3.85
N GLU A 46 6.55 -2.59 -5.14
CA GLU A 46 6.68 -1.53 -6.15
C GLU A 46 5.82 -0.32 -5.81
N LEU A 47 4.57 -0.54 -5.39
CA LEU A 47 3.69 0.55 -4.96
C LEU A 47 4.33 1.35 -3.82
N ILE A 48 4.83 0.68 -2.77
CA ILE A 48 5.48 1.34 -1.62
C ILE A 48 6.73 2.12 -2.07
N PHE A 49 7.56 1.55 -2.95
CA PHE A 49 8.75 2.23 -3.46
C PHE A 49 8.43 3.47 -4.28
N ARG A 50 7.41 3.40 -5.15
CA ARG A 50 6.93 4.56 -5.92
C ARG A 50 6.40 5.64 -4.99
N MET A 51 5.60 5.28 -4.00
CA MET A 51 5.03 6.23 -3.05
C MET A 51 6.11 6.90 -2.19
N ARG A 52 7.18 6.19 -1.81
CA ARG A 52 8.33 6.80 -1.13
C ARG A 52 9.00 7.88 -1.99
N HIS A 53 9.10 7.64 -3.29
CA HIS A 53 9.66 8.61 -4.24
C HIS A 53 8.76 9.85 -4.35
N ASP A 54 7.45 9.65 -4.47
CA ASP A 54 6.47 10.74 -4.61
C ASP A 54 6.35 11.62 -3.35
N ILE A 55 6.40 11.04 -2.15
CA ILE A 55 6.42 11.81 -0.89
C ILE A 55 7.70 12.65 -0.76
N SER A 56 8.83 12.13 -1.27
CA SER A 56 10.11 12.85 -1.25
C SER A 56 10.12 14.01 -2.25
N SER A 57 9.45 13.88 -3.40
CA SER A 57 9.39 14.94 -4.42
C SER A 57 8.37 16.04 -4.10
N ALA A 58 7.31 15.72 -3.34
CA ALA A 58 6.31 16.69 -2.88
C ALA A 58 6.80 17.61 -1.73
N SER A 59 8.00 17.38 -1.19
CA SER A 59 8.61 18.22 -0.15
C SER A 59 9.61 19.24 -0.69
N CYS A 60 9.71 19.42 -2.02
CA CYS A 60 10.54 20.43 -2.68
C CYS A 60 9.70 21.65 -3.07
#